data_AF-A0A199UTT9-F1
#
_entry.id   AF-A0A199UTT9-F1
#
_cell.length_a   1.000
_cell.length_b   1.000
_cell.length_c   1.000
_cell.angle_alpha   90.00
_cell.angle_beta   90.00
_cell.angle_gamma   90.00
#
_symmetry.space_group_name_H-M   'P 1'
#
loop_
_entity.id
_entity.type
_entity.pdbx_description
1 polymer ?
#
loop_
_entity_poly.entity_id
_entity_poly.type
_entity_poly.pdbx_seq_one_letter_code
_entity_poly.pdbx_strand_id
1 'polypeptide(L)'
;MATGITFRNTFGPGSQAVALLSASDRSVFYRCSFEGYQDTLCVFSQRQFYRECDVYGTIDFIFGNAAAVFQNCNIFVRRPRAGESNVITAQGRSDPNQNTGIVVQSSAIRAAPEFVPVERAVRSYLGRPWMQYSRTIFVRSYIDSIIDPAGWLPFNGNFALSTLYYAEFGNTGPGSRLSGRVRWPGYHLIARASAIKEFSVGRFIAGRTWIPSTGVPFSSGF
;
A
#
# COMPACT_ATOMS: atom_id res chain seq x y z
N MET A 1 -11.02 4.81 -16.70
CA MET A 1 -11.66 4.31 -15.47
C MET A 1 -12.04 2.85 -15.69
N ALA A 2 -11.96 2.02 -14.64
CA ALA A 2 -12.53 0.67 -14.65
C ALA A 2 -13.42 0.49 -13.40
N THR A 3 -14.48 -0.29 -13.53
CA THR A 3 -15.40 -0.58 -12.42
C THR A 3 -15.88 -2.03 -12.45
N GLY A 4 -16.00 -2.68 -11.29
CA GLY A 4 -16.64 -4.00 -11.18
C GLY A 4 -15.93 -5.15 -11.92
N ILE A 5 -14.62 -5.04 -12.18
CA ILE A 5 -13.85 -6.00 -12.99
C ILE A 5 -12.62 -6.51 -12.23
N THR A 6 -12.24 -7.75 -12.50
CA THR A 6 -11.03 -8.39 -11.94
C THR A 6 -9.90 -8.41 -12.97
N PHE A 7 -8.71 -7.95 -12.57
CA PHE A 7 -7.45 -8.12 -13.29
C PHE A 7 -6.62 -9.16 -12.56
N ARG A 8 -6.30 -10.28 -13.22
CA ARG A 8 -5.63 -11.42 -12.57
C ARG A 8 -4.45 -11.92 -13.37
N ASN A 9 -3.35 -12.20 -12.68
CA ASN A 9 -2.23 -12.99 -13.20
C ASN A 9 -2.12 -14.31 -12.42
N THR A 10 -2.12 -15.44 -13.15
CA THR A 10 -2.18 -16.79 -12.56
C THR A 10 -0.82 -17.49 -12.51
N PHE A 11 0.30 -16.79 -12.72
CA PHE A 11 1.64 -17.39 -12.72
C PHE A 11 1.98 -18.19 -11.44
N GLY A 12 1.58 -17.67 -10.28
CA GLY A 12 1.88 -18.29 -8.98
C GLY A 12 3.00 -17.58 -8.20
N PRO A 13 3.39 -18.11 -7.03
CA PRO A 13 4.46 -17.53 -6.21
C PRO A 13 5.86 -17.85 -6.75
N GLY A 14 6.85 -17.03 -6.36
CA GLY A 14 8.28 -17.29 -6.59
C GLY A 14 8.93 -16.50 -7.74
N SER A 15 8.17 -15.67 -8.46
CA SER A 15 8.70 -14.69 -9.43
C SER A 15 7.70 -13.55 -9.63
N GLN A 16 8.19 -12.40 -10.12
CA GLN A 16 7.38 -11.24 -10.49
C GLN A 16 6.36 -11.60 -11.58
N ALA A 17 5.09 -11.21 -11.38
CA ALA A 17 4.03 -11.41 -12.36
C ALA A 17 2.91 -10.38 -12.19
N VAL A 18 2.97 -9.30 -12.97
CA VAL A 18 2.03 -8.18 -12.87
C VAL A 18 0.63 -8.57 -13.36
N ALA A 19 -0.40 -8.24 -12.58
CA ALA A 19 -1.81 -8.35 -12.98
C ALA A 19 -2.34 -7.06 -13.61
N LEU A 20 -1.94 -5.90 -13.09
CA LEU A 20 -2.21 -4.59 -13.70
C LEU A 20 -1.01 -3.65 -13.54
N LEU A 21 -0.64 -2.98 -14.61
CA LEU A 21 0.18 -1.78 -14.58
C LEU A 21 -0.67 -0.55 -14.96
N SER A 22 -0.67 0.47 -14.10
CA SER A 22 -1.28 1.77 -14.42
C SER A 22 -0.21 2.85 -14.48
N ALA A 23 -0.12 3.52 -15.63
CA ALA A 23 0.71 4.70 -15.87
C ALA A 23 -0.13 5.92 -16.30
N SER A 24 -1.46 5.81 -16.18
CA SER A 24 -2.42 6.81 -16.65
C SER A 24 -2.70 7.83 -15.55
N ASP A 25 -2.57 9.11 -15.90
CA ASP A 25 -2.96 10.21 -15.01
C ASP A 25 -4.48 10.26 -14.83
N ARG A 26 -4.90 10.55 -13.59
CA ARG A 26 -6.31 10.62 -13.18
C ARG A 26 -7.06 9.30 -13.43
N SER A 27 -6.37 8.17 -13.24
CA SER A 27 -6.99 6.85 -13.34
C SER A 27 -7.81 6.55 -12.07
N VAL A 28 -9.04 6.05 -12.28
CA VAL A 28 -9.93 5.58 -11.21
C VAL A 28 -10.24 4.11 -11.41
N PHE A 29 -10.11 3.35 -10.33
CA PHE A 29 -10.55 1.96 -10.22
C PHE A 29 -11.56 1.87 -9.07
N TYR A 30 -12.77 1.39 -9.36
CA TYR A 30 -13.86 1.33 -8.38
C TYR A 30 -14.45 -0.08 -8.32
N ARG A 31 -14.44 -0.72 -7.14
CA ARG A 31 -14.94 -2.11 -7.02
C ARG A 31 -14.24 -3.08 -7.98
N CYS A 32 -12.94 -2.87 -8.18
CA CYS A 32 -12.10 -3.77 -8.96
C CYS A 32 -11.39 -4.76 -8.03
N SER A 33 -11.03 -5.92 -8.58
CA SER A 33 -10.12 -6.86 -7.92
C SER A 33 -8.79 -6.92 -8.68
N PHE A 34 -7.68 -6.92 -7.96
CA PHE A 34 -6.33 -7.11 -8.51
C PHE A 34 -5.71 -8.32 -7.86
N GLU A 35 -5.43 -9.35 -8.66
CA GLU A 35 -5.09 -10.66 -8.12
C GLU A 35 -3.82 -11.23 -8.72
N GLY A 36 -2.85 -11.50 -7.84
CA GLY A 36 -1.60 -12.12 -8.21
C GLY A 36 -0.88 -12.66 -6.99
N TYR A 37 0.45 -12.71 -7.10
CA TYR A 37 1.37 -13.05 -6.02
C TYR A 37 2.40 -11.91 -5.88
N GLN A 38 3.61 -12.10 -6.41
CA GLN A 38 4.63 -11.06 -6.41
C GLN A 38 4.36 -10.02 -7.51
N ASP A 39 4.50 -8.74 -7.17
CA ASP A 39 4.35 -7.60 -8.08
C ASP A 39 2.94 -7.49 -8.71
N THR A 40 1.88 -7.80 -7.95
CA THR A 40 0.50 -7.85 -8.47
C THR A 40 0.03 -6.54 -9.13
N LEU A 41 0.15 -5.42 -8.43
CA LEU A 41 -0.35 -4.10 -8.88
C LEU A 41 0.80 -3.11 -8.99
N CYS A 42 1.17 -2.79 -10.22
CA CYS A 42 2.15 -1.76 -10.53
C CYS A 42 1.47 -0.39 -10.67
N VAL A 43 1.48 0.39 -9.58
CA VAL A 43 1.14 1.82 -9.57
C VAL A 43 2.31 2.63 -10.15
N PHE A 44 2.57 2.43 -11.44
CA PHE A 44 3.81 2.85 -12.10
C PHE A 44 4.08 4.36 -12.00
N SER A 45 3.14 5.21 -12.43
CA SER A 45 3.32 6.67 -12.46
C SER A 45 1.99 7.44 -12.46
N GLN A 46 2.08 8.77 -12.31
CA GLN A 46 0.94 9.72 -12.34
C GLN A 46 -0.03 9.58 -11.15
N ARG A 47 -1.16 10.31 -11.20
CA ARG A 47 -2.17 10.33 -10.12
C ARG A 47 -3.19 9.22 -10.31
N GLN A 48 -3.44 8.45 -9.24
CA GLN A 48 -4.29 7.26 -9.30
C GLN A 48 -5.17 7.17 -8.05
N PHE A 49 -6.43 6.75 -8.23
CA PHE A 49 -7.39 6.57 -7.15
C PHE A 49 -8.04 5.18 -7.22
N TYR A 50 -7.94 4.43 -6.12
CA TYR A 50 -8.51 3.10 -5.96
C TYR A 50 -9.55 3.15 -4.85
N ARG A 51 -10.80 2.78 -5.15
CA ARG A 51 -11.93 2.89 -4.23
C ARG A 51 -12.67 1.57 -4.12
N GLU A 52 -12.88 1.08 -2.91
CA GLU A 52 -13.63 -0.17 -2.68
C GLU A 52 -13.07 -1.35 -3.49
N CYS A 53 -11.76 -1.37 -3.72
CA CYS A 53 -11.09 -2.43 -4.47
C CYS A 53 -10.55 -3.51 -3.52
N ASP A 54 -10.40 -4.72 -4.06
CA ASP A 54 -9.66 -5.79 -3.42
C ASP A 54 -8.30 -5.96 -4.10
N VAL A 55 -7.22 -6.07 -3.31
CA VAL A 55 -5.87 -6.30 -3.81
C VAL A 55 -5.28 -7.51 -3.12
N TYR A 56 -4.84 -8.51 -3.87
CA TYR A 56 -4.30 -9.76 -3.35
C TYR A 56 -2.85 -9.95 -3.80
N GLY A 57 -1.94 -10.31 -2.89
CA GLY A 57 -0.58 -10.66 -3.28
C GLY A 57 0.32 -11.09 -2.13
N THR A 58 1.61 -11.24 -2.43
CA THR A 58 2.62 -11.75 -1.50
C THR A 58 3.76 -10.75 -1.29
N ILE A 59 4.68 -10.66 -2.25
CA ILE A 59 5.87 -9.80 -2.20
C ILE A 59 5.63 -8.57 -3.07
N ASP A 60 5.90 -7.39 -2.52
CA ASP A 60 5.88 -6.10 -3.22
C ASP A 60 4.61 -5.87 -4.05
N PHE A 61 3.47 -6.39 -3.59
CA PHE A 61 2.33 -6.58 -4.48
C PHE A 61 1.54 -5.30 -4.78
N ILE A 62 1.87 -4.19 -4.11
CA ILE A 62 1.54 -2.82 -4.51
C ILE A 62 2.86 -2.03 -4.63
N PHE A 63 3.31 -1.77 -5.85
CA PHE A 63 4.63 -1.17 -6.08
C PHE A 63 4.63 -0.15 -7.21
N GLY A 64 5.64 0.72 -7.24
CA GLY A 64 5.79 1.76 -8.26
C GLY A 64 5.99 3.15 -7.68
N ASN A 65 5.87 4.17 -8.53
CA ASN A 65 6.16 5.56 -8.18
C ASN A 65 5.03 6.53 -8.59
N ALA A 66 3.78 6.08 -8.61
CA ALA A 66 2.62 6.96 -8.73
C ALA A 66 2.40 7.81 -7.47
N ALA A 67 1.56 8.85 -7.60
CA ALA A 67 0.81 9.41 -6.48
C ALA A 67 -0.52 8.65 -6.39
N ALA A 68 -0.54 7.57 -5.61
CA ALA A 68 -1.65 6.63 -5.54
C ALA A 68 -2.34 6.66 -4.18
N VAL A 69 -3.68 6.77 -4.18
CA VAL A 69 -4.49 6.66 -2.97
C VAL A 69 -5.45 5.48 -3.07
N PHE A 70 -5.37 4.57 -2.11
CA PHE A 70 -6.30 3.47 -1.87
C PHE A 70 -7.24 3.87 -0.75
N GLN A 71 -8.54 3.94 -1.03
CA GLN A 71 -9.54 4.36 -0.06
C GLN A 71 -10.66 3.33 0.07
N ASN A 72 -10.92 2.89 1.30
CA ASN A 72 -11.90 1.84 1.59
C ASN A 72 -11.64 0.54 0.82
N CYS A 73 -10.38 0.19 0.59
CA CYS A 73 -10.01 -1.05 -0.08
C CYS A 73 -9.82 -2.21 0.93
N ASN A 74 -9.91 -3.44 0.46
CA ASN A 74 -9.37 -4.60 1.17
C ASN A 74 -8.04 -5.00 0.55
N ILE A 75 -7.04 -5.24 1.38
CA ILE A 75 -5.70 -5.65 1.00
C ILE A 75 -5.45 -7.01 1.65
N PHE A 76 -5.41 -8.05 0.82
CA PHE A 76 -5.35 -9.44 1.24
C PHE A 76 -3.94 -10.00 1.01
N VAL A 77 -3.28 -10.34 2.11
CA VAL A 77 -1.97 -10.98 2.10
C VAL A 77 -2.16 -12.48 1.88
N ARG A 78 -1.53 -13.02 0.83
CA ARG A 78 -1.62 -14.43 0.45
C ARG A 78 -0.47 -15.25 1.03
N ARG A 79 -0.55 -16.57 0.86
CA ARG A 79 0.54 -17.49 1.16
C ARG A 79 1.68 -17.34 0.13
N PRO A 80 2.91 -16.95 0.55
CA PRO A 80 4.05 -16.88 -0.34
C PRO A 80 4.69 -18.25 -0.56
N ARG A 81 5.78 -18.30 -1.34
CA ARG A 81 6.60 -19.51 -1.43
C ARG A 81 7.21 -19.80 -0.05
N ALA A 82 7.47 -21.08 0.24
CA ALA A 82 8.13 -21.46 1.47
C ALA A 82 9.48 -20.73 1.63
N GLY A 83 9.70 -20.16 2.83
CA GLY A 83 10.92 -19.39 3.14
C GLY A 83 10.84 -17.90 2.80
N GLU A 84 9.82 -17.45 2.09
CA GLU A 84 9.62 -16.03 1.79
C GLU A 84 8.80 -15.31 2.88
N SER A 85 8.95 -13.99 2.94
CA SER A 85 8.09 -13.09 3.73
C SER A 85 7.17 -12.33 2.79
N ASN A 86 6.02 -11.87 3.30
CA ASN A 86 5.13 -10.99 2.54
C ASN A 86 5.48 -9.53 2.75
N VAL A 87 5.30 -8.71 1.71
CA VAL A 87 5.53 -7.27 1.74
C VAL A 87 4.43 -6.60 0.94
N ILE A 88 3.63 -5.75 1.58
CA ILE A 88 2.48 -5.13 0.92
C ILE A 88 2.93 -4.06 -0.08
N THR A 89 3.79 -3.14 0.36
CA THR A 89 4.21 -2.02 -0.48
C THR A 89 5.71 -2.00 -0.77
N ALA A 90 6.06 -1.66 -2.01
CA ALA A 90 7.42 -1.35 -2.43
C ALA A 90 7.42 -0.04 -3.22
N GLN A 91 7.40 1.07 -2.48
CA GLN A 91 7.27 2.40 -3.10
C GLN A 91 8.62 2.89 -3.62
N GLY A 92 8.63 3.32 -4.89
CA GLY A 92 9.82 3.55 -5.70
C GLY A 92 10.19 5.02 -5.92
N ARG A 93 9.93 5.92 -4.97
CA ARG A 93 10.34 7.33 -5.10
C ARG A 93 11.86 7.47 -4.99
N SER A 94 12.50 7.92 -6.07
CA SER A 94 13.96 8.04 -6.18
C SER A 94 14.50 9.46 -5.97
N ASP A 95 13.63 10.48 -6.02
CA ASP A 95 14.01 11.89 -5.86
C ASP A 95 13.08 12.58 -4.85
N PRO A 96 13.61 13.36 -3.89
CA PRO A 96 12.80 14.01 -2.85
C PRO A 96 11.81 15.06 -3.40
N ASN A 97 12.09 15.64 -4.58
CA ASN A 97 11.27 16.63 -5.26
C ASN A 97 10.07 16.00 -5.99
N GLN A 98 10.03 14.68 -6.12
CA GLN A 98 8.86 13.98 -6.66
C GLN A 98 7.68 14.04 -5.67
N ASN A 99 6.50 14.37 -6.19
CA ASN A 99 5.25 14.46 -5.45
C ASN A 99 4.50 13.12 -5.37
N THR A 100 5.23 12.00 -5.38
CA THR A 100 4.71 10.63 -5.49
C THR A 100 4.73 9.88 -4.15
N GLY A 101 4.01 8.77 -4.06
CA GLY A 101 3.85 8.00 -2.83
C GLY A 101 2.59 7.13 -2.85
N ILE A 102 2.53 6.18 -1.94
CA ILE A 102 1.36 5.30 -1.75
C ILE A 102 0.67 5.68 -0.45
N VAL A 103 -0.62 5.99 -0.52
CA VAL A 103 -1.46 6.27 0.66
C VAL A 103 -2.55 5.21 0.74
N VAL A 104 -2.62 4.51 1.87
CA VAL A 104 -3.68 3.55 2.18
C VAL A 104 -4.55 4.15 3.28
N GLN A 105 -5.78 4.54 2.91
CA GLN A 105 -6.71 5.27 3.75
C GLN A 105 -7.96 4.45 4.02
N SER A 106 -8.42 4.41 5.27
CA SER A 106 -9.71 3.81 5.66
C SER A 106 -9.93 2.40 5.11
N SER A 107 -8.83 1.65 4.95
CA SER A 107 -8.80 0.36 4.27
C SER A 107 -8.58 -0.76 5.29
N ALA A 108 -8.61 -2.00 4.87
CA ALA A 108 -8.38 -3.14 5.74
C ALA A 108 -7.31 -4.08 5.19
N ILE A 109 -6.33 -4.39 6.03
CA ILE A 109 -5.23 -5.30 5.73
C ILE A 109 -5.52 -6.60 6.46
N ARG A 110 -5.70 -7.70 5.73
CA ARG A 110 -6.12 -9.01 6.27
C ARG A 110 -5.36 -10.16 5.61
N ALA A 111 -5.39 -11.32 6.26
CA ALA A 111 -5.00 -12.57 5.63
C ALA A 111 -6.04 -12.99 4.58
N ALA A 112 -5.57 -13.47 3.42
CA ALA A 112 -6.43 -14.21 2.51
C ALA A 112 -6.78 -15.58 3.15
N PRO A 113 -7.95 -16.18 2.86
CA PRO A 113 -8.38 -17.43 3.49
C PRO A 113 -7.36 -18.57 3.41
N GLU A 114 -6.63 -18.70 2.30
CA GLU A 114 -5.60 -19.71 2.09
C GLU A 114 -4.31 -19.46 2.89
N PHE A 115 -4.12 -18.24 3.39
CA PHE A 115 -2.95 -17.85 4.18
C PHE A 115 -3.16 -18.12 5.68
N VAL A 116 -4.39 -17.99 6.19
CA VAL A 116 -4.73 -18.15 7.62
C VAL A 116 -4.11 -19.41 8.27
N PRO A 117 -4.12 -20.61 7.65
CA PRO A 117 -3.55 -21.80 8.30
C PRO A 117 -2.05 -21.74 8.56
N VAL A 118 -1.31 -20.87 7.85
CA VAL A 118 0.15 -20.75 7.93
C VAL A 118 0.63 -19.35 8.30
N GLU A 119 -0.28 -18.42 8.59
CA GLU A 119 0.05 -16.99 8.79
C GLU A 119 1.06 -16.77 9.92
N ARG A 120 1.03 -17.61 10.97
CA ARG A 120 1.95 -17.52 12.11
C ARG A 120 3.39 -17.92 11.77
N ALA A 121 3.58 -18.68 10.69
CA ALA A 121 4.89 -19.14 10.24
C ALA A 121 5.54 -18.19 9.22
N VAL A 122 4.81 -17.17 8.75
CA VAL A 122 5.25 -16.27 7.68
C VAL A 122 5.16 -14.83 8.16
N ARG A 123 6.30 -14.13 8.15
CA ARG A 123 6.31 -12.71 8.49
C ARG A 123 5.72 -11.89 7.34
N SER A 124 4.87 -10.92 7.69
CA SER A 124 4.29 -9.98 6.74
C SER A 124 4.54 -8.54 7.17
N TYR A 125 4.88 -7.67 6.22
CA TYR A 125 5.24 -6.27 6.49
C TYR A 125 4.40 -5.31 5.65
N LEU A 126 4.16 -4.11 6.18
CA LEU A 126 3.48 -3.00 5.49
C LEU A 126 4.24 -2.54 4.24
N GLY A 127 5.57 -2.61 4.27
CA GLY A 127 6.37 -2.30 3.09
C GLY A 127 7.88 -2.34 3.32
N ARG A 128 8.61 -2.08 2.23
CA ARG A 128 10.06 -1.90 2.20
C ARG A 128 10.49 -0.85 1.16
N PRO A 129 11.60 -0.12 1.38
CA PRO A 129 11.96 1.01 0.54
C PRO A 129 12.70 0.57 -0.72
N TRP A 130 11.96 0.36 -1.82
CA TRP A 130 12.56 0.01 -3.11
C TRP A 130 13.51 1.09 -3.64
N MET A 131 13.24 2.36 -3.34
CA MET A 131 14.09 3.49 -3.72
C MET A 131 14.38 4.43 -2.53
N GLN A 132 15.42 5.25 -2.67
CA GLN A 132 16.04 6.03 -1.59
C GLN A 132 15.06 6.92 -0.81
N TYR A 133 14.03 7.46 -1.45
CA TYR A 133 13.08 8.39 -0.84
C TYR A 133 11.68 7.79 -0.72
N SER A 134 11.60 6.45 -0.60
CA SER A 134 10.36 5.68 -0.51
C SER A 134 9.35 6.33 0.44
N ARG A 135 8.10 6.46 0.00
CA ARG A 135 7.06 7.17 0.75
C ARG A 135 5.73 6.43 0.76
N THR A 136 5.38 5.90 1.92
CA THR A 136 4.15 5.11 2.13
C THR A 136 3.49 5.52 3.44
N ILE A 137 2.17 5.73 3.41
CA ILE A 137 1.40 6.15 4.57
C ILE A 137 0.16 5.26 4.73
N PHE A 138 -0.02 4.67 5.93
CA PHE A 138 -1.24 3.94 6.31
C PHE A 138 -2.06 4.77 7.30
N VAL A 139 -3.30 5.10 6.95
CA VAL A 139 -4.16 6.04 7.69
C VAL A 139 -5.52 5.43 7.98
N ARG A 140 -5.94 5.46 9.24
CA ARG A 140 -7.26 5.02 9.72
C ARG A 140 -7.69 3.66 9.18
N SER A 141 -6.72 2.77 8.99
CA SER A 141 -6.94 1.46 8.40
C SER A 141 -6.95 0.38 9.49
N TYR A 142 -7.74 -0.68 9.26
CA TYR A 142 -7.69 -1.88 10.10
C TYR A 142 -6.46 -2.70 9.69
N ILE A 143 -5.61 -3.04 10.65
CA ILE A 143 -4.42 -3.86 10.47
C ILE A 143 -4.57 -5.13 11.32
N ASP A 144 -4.71 -6.26 10.65
CA ASP A 144 -4.85 -7.55 11.32
C ASP A 144 -3.52 -8.06 11.92
N SER A 145 -3.58 -9.11 12.72
CA SER A 145 -2.44 -9.61 13.51
C SER A 145 -1.31 -10.23 12.68
N ILE A 146 -1.51 -10.36 11.36
CA ILE A 146 -0.51 -10.90 10.44
C ILE A 146 0.69 -9.98 10.21
N ILE A 147 0.55 -8.68 10.51
CA ILE A 147 1.65 -7.73 10.35
C ILE A 147 2.62 -7.86 11.51
N ASP A 148 3.88 -8.10 11.17
CA ASP A 148 4.98 -8.20 12.13
C ASP A 148 5.04 -6.92 13.01
N PRO A 149 5.29 -7.01 14.32
CA PRO A 149 5.38 -5.84 15.19
C PRO A 149 6.34 -4.75 14.69
N ALA A 150 7.44 -5.13 14.00
CA ALA A 150 8.36 -4.19 13.37
C ALA A 150 7.67 -3.30 12.31
N GLY A 151 6.61 -3.81 11.67
CA GLY A 151 5.77 -3.15 10.68
C GLY A 151 6.41 -3.03 9.31
N TRP A 152 7.70 -2.69 9.24
CA TRP A 152 8.42 -2.37 8.01
C TRP A 152 9.70 -3.21 7.89
N LEU A 153 10.05 -3.58 6.65
CA LEU A 153 11.21 -4.42 6.35
C LEU A 153 12.32 -3.59 5.67
N PRO A 154 13.60 -3.68 6.08
CA PRO A 154 14.69 -3.07 5.33
C PRO A 154 14.76 -3.64 3.92
N PHE A 155 15.07 -2.80 2.92
CA PHE A 155 15.29 -3.30 1.57
C PHE A 155 16.67 -3.98 1.44
N ASN A 156 17.72 -3.28 1.87
CA ASN A 156 19.08 -3.82 1.94
C ASN A 156 19.90 -3.06 3.00
N GLY A 157 20.22 -3.71 4.11
CA GLY A 157 20.97 -3.09 5.22
C GLY A 157 20.34 -1.76 5.66
N ASN A 158 21.15 -0.70 5.67
CA ASN A 158 20.73 0.65 6.08
C ASN A 158 20.26 1.53 4.90
N PHE A 159 20.08 0.97 3.71
CA PHE A 159 19.61 1.72 2.54
C PHE A 159 18.25 2.41 2.82
N ALA A 160 18.15 3.68 2.44
CA ALA A 160 16.95 4.52 2.54
C ALA A 160 16.40 4.79 3.95
N LEU A 161 16.85 4.10 5.02
CA LEU A 161 16.23 4.16 6.35
C LEU A 161 16.17 5.56 6.96
N SER A 162 17.09 6.45 6.55
CA SER A 162 17.14 7.84 7.02
C SER A 162 16.44 8.84 6.09
N THR A 163 16.05 8.43 4.88
CA THR A 163 15.54 9.31 3.82
C THR A 163 14.13 8.96 3.34
N LEU A 164 13.66 7.74 3.63
CA LEU A 164 12.28 7.32 3.43
C LEU A 164 11.32 8.13 4.32
N TYR A 165 10.04 8.11 3.97
CA TYR A 165 8.96 8.65 4.80
C TYR A 165 7.87 7.59 4.95
N TYR A 166 7.94 6.82 6.04
CA TYR A 166 6.92 5.83 6.40
C TYR A 166 6.14 6.30 7.60
N ALA A 167 4.82 6.28 7.50
CA ALA A 167 3.97 6.84 8.52
C ALA A 167 2.69 6.03 8.74
N GLU A 168 2.24 6.02 9.99
CA GLU A 168 1.00 5.40 10.43
C GLU A 168 0.19 6.40 11.26
N PHE A 169 -1.11 6.51 11.00
CA PHE A 169 -2.00 7.41 11.76
C PHE A 169 -3.37 6.79 12.01
N GLY A 170 -3.73 6.64 13.29
CA GLY A 170 -5.09 6.26 13.69
C GLY A 170 -5.54 4.87 13.21
N ASN A 171 -4.60 3.98 12.89
CA ASN A 171 -4.89 2.60 12.51
C ASN A 171 -5.48 1.83 13.70
N THR A 172 -6.28 0.81 13.42
CA THR A 172 -6.93 -0.05 14.43
C THR A 172 -6.64 -1.52 14.15
N GLY A 173 -7.07 -2.41 15.05
CA GLY A 173 -6.85 -3.85 14.92
C GLY A 173 -5.57 -4.33 15.61
N PRO A 174 -5.42 -5.65 15.76
CA PRO A 174 -4.35 -6.23 16.57
C PRO A 174 -2.93 -5.96 16.04
N GLY A 175 -2.75 -5.77 14.73
CA GLY A 175 -1.45 -5.43 14.11
C GLY A 175 -1.10 -3.94 14.13
N SER A 176 -1.97 -3.08 14.67
CA SER A 176 -1.78 -1.62 14.66
C SER A 176 -0.93 -1.06 15.81
N ARG A 177 -0.45 -1.90 16.73
CA ARG A 177 0.36 -1.46 17.88
C ARG A 177 1.69 -0.87 17.41
N LEU A 178 1.97 0.37 17.80
CA LEU A 178 3.14 1.12 17.36
C LEU A 178 4.41 0.87 18.21
N SER A 179 4.28 0.33 19.43
CA SER A 179 5.40 0.20 20.38
C SER A 179 6.51 -0.76 19.92
N GLY A 180 6.19 -1.69 19.00
CA GLY A 180 7.15 -2.64 18.44
C GLY A 180 7.76 -2.22 17.10
N ARG A 181 7.38 -1.05 16.58
CA ARG A 181 7.80 -0.60 15.25
C ARG A 181 9.29 -0.30 15.20
N VAL A 182 9.84 -0.37 14.00
CA VAL A 182 11.21 0.03 13.70
C VAL A 182 11.51 1.46 14.19
N ARG A 183 12.78 1.72 14.52
CA ARG A 183 13.26 3.03 15.01
C ARG A 183 14.03 3.82 13.95
N TRP A 184 13.70 3.61 12.67
CA TRP A 184 14.40 4.29 11.58
C TRP A 184 14.11 5.79 11.59
N PRO A 185 15.07 6.66 11.26
CA PRO A 185 14.83 8.10 11.22
C PRO A 185 13.70 8.51 10.24
N GLY A 186 13.52 7.77 9.15
CA GLY A 186 12.44 7.98 8.18
C GLY A 186 11.08 7.39 8.60
N TYR A 187 11.00 6.67 9.73
CA TYR A 187 9.72 6.21 10.26
C TYR A 187 9.12 7.25 11.21
N HIS A 188 7.88 7.64 10.95
CA HIS A 188 7.21 8.74 11.63
C HIS A 188 5.94 8.27 12.36
N LEU A 189 5.97 8.40 13.68
CA LEU A 189 4.79 8.24 14.53
C LEU A 189 3.93 9.49 14.44
N ILE A 190 2.77 9.38 13.80
CA ILE A 190 1.88 10.52 13.61
C ILE A 190 0.87 10.58 14.75
N ALA A 191 0.90 11.66 15.53
CA ALA A 191 -0.04 11.85 16.65
C ALA A 191 -1.30 12.65 16.26
N ARG A 192 -1.24 13.47 15.19
CA ARG A 192 -2.32 14.37 14.77
C ARG A 192 -2.53 14.31 13.26
N ALA A 193 -3.80 14.29 12.84
CA ALA A 193 -4.18 14.25 11.42
C ALA A 193 -3.61 15.42 10.62
N SER A 194 -3.43 16.58 11.26
CA SER A 194 -2.89 17.79 10.62
C SER A 194 -1.47 17.63 10.10
N ALA A 195 -0.68 16.69 10.65
CA ALA A 195 0.71 16.42 10.25
C ALA A 195 0.84 15.57 8.98
N ILE A 196 -0.28 15.01 8.48
CA ILE A 196 -0.31 14.21 7.25
C ILE A 196 -1.38 14.69 6.28
N LYS A 197 -1.98 15.87 6.51
CA LYS A 197 -3.12 16.36 5.73
C LYS A 197 -2.80 16.47 4.23
N GLU A 198 -1.54 16.72 3.85
CA GLU A 198 -1.07 16.75 2.47
C GLU A 198 -1.22 15.40 1.75
N PHE A 199 -1.29 14.28 2.48
CA PHE A 199 -1.52 12.94 1.94
C PHE A 199 -3.01 12.61 1.74
N SER A 200 -3.94 13.51 2.06
CA SER A 200 -5.36 13.27 1.80
C SER A 200 -5.69 13.31 0.31
N VAL A 201 -6.74 12.60 -0.13
CA VAL A 201 -7.17 12.58 -1.55
C VAL A 201 -7.28 13.98 -2.15
N GLY A 202 -7.87 14.92 -1.42
CA GLY A 202 -8.08 16.28 -1.88
C GLY A 202 -6.79 17.08 -2.11
N ARG A 203 -5.71 16.78 -1.39
CA ARG A 203 -4.42 17.49 -1.50
C ARG A 203 -3.40 16.71 -2.33
N PHE A 204 -3.20 15.43 -2.01
CA PHE A 204 -2.12 14.61 -2.57
C PHE A 204 -2.27 14.39 -4.07
N ILE A 205 -3.50 14.10 -4.51
CA ILE A 205 -3.82 13.82 -5.91
C ILE A 205 -4.75 14.88 -6.50
N ALA A 206 -4.97 16.00 -5.81
CA ALA A 206 -5.94 17.03 -6.20
C ALA A 206 -7.34 16.46 -6.50
N GLY A 207 -7.77 15.42 -5.76
CA GLY A 207 -8.93 14.59 -6.13
C GLY A 207 -10.25 15.35 -6.33
N ARG A 208 -10.40 16.51 -5.67
CA ARG A 208 -11.59 17.38 -5.83
C ARG A 208 -11.77 17.92 -7.26
N THR A 209 -10.71 17.97 -8.06
CA THR A 209 -10.76 18.58 -9.39
C THR A 209 -11.11 17.59 -10.50
N TRP A 210 -11.15 16.28 -10.22
CA TRP A 210 -11.30 15.27 -11.28
C TRP A 210 -12.02 13.99 -10.89
N ILE A 211 -12.10 13.62 -9.60
CA ILE A 211 -12.88 12.45 -9.17
C ILE A 211 -14.40 12.71 -9.28
N PRO A 212 -14.96 13.90 -8.96
CA PRO A 212 -16.41 14.11 -9.05
C PRO A 212 -17.02 13.79 -10.43
N SER A 213 -16.30 14.08 -11.52
CA SER A 213 -16.77 13.79 -12.89
C SER A 213 -16.86 12.30 -13.22
N THR A 214 -16.28 11.42 -12.39
CA THR A 214 -16.37 9.97 -12.61
C THR A 214 -17.56 9.33 -11.89
N GLY A 215 -18.28 10.08 -11.04
CA GLY A 215 -19.38 9.57 -10.21
C GLY A 215 -18.94 8.62 -9.07
N VAL A 216 -17.65 8.42 -8.87
CA VAL A 216 -17.12 7.52 -7.82
C VAL A 216 -17.09 8.25 -6.47
N PRO A 217 -17.60 7.65 -5.38
CA PRO A 217 -17.56 8.27 -4.08
C PRO A 217 -16.12 8.40 -3.57
N PHE A 218 -15.81 9.52 -2.92
CA PHE A 218 -14.52 9.71 -2.25
C PHE A 218 -14.62 10.63 -1.04
N SER A 219 -13.80 10.37 -0.04
CA SER A 219 -13.52 11.31 1.04
C SER A 219 -12.27 12.10 0.70
N SER A 220 -12.40 13.43 0.63
CA SER A 220 -11.28 14.31 0.27
C SER A 220 -10.25 14.53 1.39
N GLY A 221 -10.63 14.24 2.64
CA GLY A 221 -9.83 14.40 3.86
C GLY A 221 -9.76 13.10 4.66
N PHE A 222 -9.17 13.20 5.85
CA PHE A 222 -9.24 12.16 6.88
C PHE A 222 -10.35 12.50 7.86
#